data_AF-A0AAU1UJB1-F1
#
_entry.id   AF-A0AAU1UJB1-F1
#
_cell.length_a   1.000
_cell.length_b   1.000
_cell.length_c   1.000
_cell.angle_alpha   90.00
_cell.angle_beta   90.00
_cell.angle_gamma   90.00
#
_symmetry.space_group_name_H-M   'P 1'
#
loop_
_entity.id
_entity.type
_entity.pdbx_description
1 polymer ?
#
loop_
_entity_poly.entity_id
_entity_poly.type
_entity_poly.pdbx_seq_one_letter_code
_entity_poly.pdbx_strand_id
1 'polypeptide(L)' 'MFATSRNAAGRYLADVVLGTTQAPTGSYVDRSRVDRSSEESYDPRREGELWEAAERLTEASLSGQKRSQMT' A
#
# COMPACT_ATOMS: atom_id res chain seq x y z
N MET A 1 6.38 14.66 14.93
CA MET A 1 4.94 14.96 15.09
C MET A 1 4.16 13.83 14.46
N PHE A 2 3.33 13.11 15.21
CA PHE A 2 2.53 12.01 14.68
C PHE A 2 1.28 12.57 13.95
N ALA A 3 0.93 12.02 12.78
CA ALA A 3 -0.30 12.35 12.05
C ALA A 3 -1.48 11.50 12.56
N THR A 4 -1.74 11.53 13.87
CA THR A 4 -2.71 10.62 14.51
C THR A 4 -4.17 11.03 14.34
N SER A 5 -4.44 12.23 13.83
CA SER A 5 -5.80 12.65 13.49
C SER A 5 -6.15 12.34 12.03
N ARG A 6 -7.41 11.99 11.79
CA ARG A 6 -7.92 11.72 10.43
C ARG A 6 -7.70 12.90 9.48
N ASN A 7 -7.91 14.13 9.96
CA ASN A 7 -7.68 15.34 9.17
C ASN A 7 -6.21 15.53 8.79
N ALA A 8 -5.28 15.28 9.72
CA ALA A 8 -3.85 15.38 9.42
C ALA A 8 -3.41 14.31 8.41
N ALA A 9 -3.82 13.06 8.60
CA ALA A 9 -3.53 11.97 7.66
C ALA A 9 -4.08 12.26 6.25
N GLY A 10 -5.34 12.73 6.17
CA GLY A 10 -5.97 13.10 4.91
C GLY A 10 -5.25 14.24 4.19
N ARG A 11 -4.78 15.25 4.92
CA ARG A 11 -3.99 16.34 4.34
C ARG A 11 -2.66 15.84 3.76
N TYR A 12 -1.90 15.04 4.51
CA TYR A 12 -0.63 14.50 4.00
C TYR A 12 -0.83 13.62 2.77
N LEU A 13 -1.89 12.79 2.73
CA LEU A 13 -2.23 12.03 1.54
C LEU A 13 -2.55 12.94 0.35
N ALA A 14 -3.36 13.99 0.56
CA ALA A 14 -3.69 14.95 -0.49
C ALA A 14 -2.44 15.68 -1.01
N ASP A 15 -1.52 16.07 -0.13
CA ASP A 15 -0.28 16.74 -0.51
C ASP A 15 0.61 15.87 -1.42
N VAL A 16 0.64 14.54 -1.20
CA VAL A 16 1.35 13.61 -2.10
C VAL A 16 0.62 13.48 -3.44
N VAL A 17 -0.69 13.23 -3.42
CA VAL A 17 -1.49 13.00 -4.63
C VAL A 17 -1.52 14.23 -5.55
N LEU A 18 -1.57 15.43 -4.96
CA LEU A 18 -1.60 16.70 -5.69
C LEU A 18 -0.20 17.20 -6.08
N GLY A 19 0.87 16.49 -5.70
CA GLY A 19 2.25 16.84 -6.04
C GLY A 19 2.84 17.99 -5.21
N THR A 20 2.17 18.42 -4.14
CA THR A 20 2.73 19.36 -3.15
C THR A 20 3.97 18.76 -2.48
N THR A 21 3.92 17.47 -2.14
CA THR A 21 5.10 16.71 -1.72
C THR A 21 5.74 16.05 -2.94
N GLN A 22 6.96 16.50 -3.28
CA GLN A 22 7.73 15.90 -4.37
C GLN A 22 8.23 14.51 -3.96
N ALA A 23 7.69 13.47 -4.60
CA ALA A 23 8.06 12.08 -4.36
C ALA A 23 8.09 11.34 -5.71
N PRO A 24 9.29 11.00 -6.25
CA PRO A 24 9.40 10.17 -7.44
C PRO A 24 8.67 8.84 -7.30
N THR A 25 8.26 8.24 -8.41
CA THR A 25 7.68 6.89 -8.43
C THR A 25 8.58 5.90 -7.69
N GLY A 26 7.98 5.08 -6.83
CA GLY A 26 8.69 4.12 -5.98
C GLY A 26 9.18 4.70 -4.64
N SER A 27 8.95 5.98 -4.36
CA SER A 27 9.29 6.58 -3.06
C SER A 27 8.34 6.15 -1.95
N TYR A 28 8.89 5.95 -0.76
CA TYR A 28 8.12 5.93 0.48
C TYR A 28 8.02 7.35 1.04
N VAL A 29 6.87 7.70 1.62
CA VAL A 29 6.62 9.04 2.17
C VAL A 29 6.25 8.92 3.66
N ASP A 30 7.03 9.59 4.52
CA ASP A 30 6.67 9.83 5.91
C ASP A 30 6.13 11.27 6.04
N ARG A 31 4.80 11.37 6.16
CA ARG A 31 4.07 12.64 6.28
C ARG A 31 4.29 13.55 5.07
N SER A 32 5.18 14.54 5.18
CA SER A 32 5.44 15.54 4.14
C SER A 32 6.82 15.40 3.48
N ARG A 33 7.50 14.27 3.68
CA ARG A 33 8.84 14.03 3.13
C ARG A 33 8.97 12.61 2.60
N VAL A 34 9.77 12.47 1.56
CA VAL A 34 10.32 11.17 1.20
C VAL A 34 11.19 10.68 2.34
N ASP A 35 10.98 9.44 2.74
CA ASP A 35 11.80 8.76 3.75
C ASP A 35 12.00 7.31 3.34
N ARG A 36 13.07 6.70 3.80
CA ARG A 36 13.43 5.33 3.44
C ARG A 36 12.63 4.32 4.28
N SER A 37 12.08 3.30 3.64
CA SER A 37 11.53 2.12 4.33
C SER A 37 12.65 1.16 4.78
N SER A 38 12.30 0.02 5.37
CA SER A 38 13.27 -1.02 5.70
C SER A 38 13.91 -1.65 4.44
N GLU A 39 15.01 -2.36 4.59
CA GLU A 39 15.71 -3.00 3.46
C GLU A 39 14.86 -4.06 2.76
N GLU A 40 14.08 -4.77 3.56
CA GLU A 40 13.15 -5.79 3.11
C GLU A 40 12.10 -5.26 2.13
N SER A 41 11.69 -4.01 2.30
CA SER A 41 10.75 -3.33 1.39
C SER A 41 11.31 -3.09 -0.01
N TYR A 42 12.62 -3.25 -0.19
CA TYR A 42 13.30 -3.08 -1.47
C TYR A 42 13.84 -4.42 -2.04
N ASP A 43 13.54 -5.57 -1.43
CA ASP A 43 13.90 -6.88 -1.97
C ASP A 43 12.87 -7.31 -3.05
N PRO A 44 13.22 -7.26 -4.35
CA PRO A 44 12.27 -7.54 -5.43
C PRO A 44 11.83 -9.01 -5.46
N ARG A 45 12.64 -9.93 -4.94
CA ARG A 45 12.25 -11.34 -4.85
C ARG A 45 11.13 -11.50 -3.83
N ARG A 46 11.26 -10.83 -2.68
CA ARG A 46 10.20 -10.84 -1.65
C ARG A 46 8.92 -10.18 -2.14
N GLU A 47 9.02 -9.11 -2.92
CA GLU A 47 7.87 -8.46 -3.53
C GLU A 47 7.12 -9.43 -4.45
N GLY A 48 7.84 -10.15 -5.32
CA GLY A 48 7.25 -11.17 -6.19
C GLY A 48 6.59 -12.32 -5.42
N GLU A 49 7.30 -12.89 -4.42
CA GLU A 49 6.74 -13.96 -3.56
C GLU A 49 5.46 -13.51 -2.84
N LEU A 50 5.41 -12.27 -2.37
CA LEU A 50 4.23 -11.69 -1.72
C LEU A 50 3.07 -11.51 -2.70
N TRP A 51 3.36 -11.05 -3.92
CA TRP A 51 2.35 -10.85 -4.96
C TRP A 51 1.67 -12.17 -5.34
N GLU A 52 2.46 -13.21 -5.63
CA GLU A 52 1.92 -14.54 -5.95
C GLU A 52 1.08 -15.13 -4.81
N ALA A 53 1.51 -14.90 -3.57
CA ALA A 53 0.75 -15.33 -2.40
C ALA A 53 -0.60 -14.60 -2.30
N ALA A 54 -0.62 -13.28 -2.54
CA ALA A 54 -1.83 -12.48 -2.54
C ALA A 54 -2.82 -12.93 -3.62
N GLU A 55 -2.33 -13.23 -4.83
CA GLU A 55 -3.15 -13.77 -5.92
C GLU A 55 -3.81 -15.09 -5.51
N ARG A 56 -3.03 -16.08 -5.06
CA ARG A 56 -3.58 -17.38 -4.63
C ARG A 56 -4.63 -17.25 -3.52
N LEU A 57 -4.39 -16.40 -2.53
CA LEU A 57 -5.30 -16.21 -1.40
C LEU A 57 -6.60 -15.51 -1.81
N THR A 58 -6.54 -14.55 -2.72
CA THR A 58 -7.71 -13.79 -3.15
C THR A 58 -8.53 -14.54 -4.21
N GLU A 59 -7.90 -15.31 -5.09
CA GLU A 59 -8.59 -16.22 -6.01
C GLU A 59 -9.40 -17.29 -5.26
N ALA A 60 -8.83 -17.87 -4.21
CA ALA A 60 -9.52 -18.83 -3.36
C ALA A 60 -10.75 -18.20 -2.66
N SER A 61 -10.61 -16.95 -2.19
CA SER A 61 -11.69 -16.20 -1.57
C SER A 61 -12.85 -15.92 -2.54
N LEU A 62 -12.55 -15.43 -3.74
CA LEU A 62 -13.55 -15.17 -4.79
C LEU A 62 -14.26 -16.46 -5.24
N SER A 63 -13.53 -17.56 -5.31
CA SER A 63 -14.08 -18.88 -5.69
C SER A 63 -15.03 -19.44 -4.62
N GLY A 64 -14.73 -19.24 -3.34
CA GLY A 64 -15.61 -19.59 -2.22
C GLY A 64 -16.88 -18.73 -2.18
N GLN A 65 -16.75 -17.44 -2.46
CA GLN A 65 -17.87 -16.50 -2.48
C GLN A 65 -18.87 -16.81 -3.62
N LYS A 66 -18.39 -17.18 -4.81
CA LYS A 66 -19.25 -17.64 -5.91
C LYS A 66 -20.06 -18.88 -5.56
N ARG A 67 -19.46 -19.84 -4.83
CA ARG A 67 -20.17 -21.07 -4.40
C ARG A 67 -21.25 -20.78 -3.36
N SER A 68 -21.04 -19.80 -2.48
CA SER A 68 -22.01 -19.42 -1.45
C SER A 68 -23.18 -18.58 -1.97
N GLN A 69 -23.07 -17.93 -3.14
CA GLN A 69 -24.15 -17.15 -3.76
C GLN A 69 -25.06 -17.98 -4.69
N MET A 70 -24.69 -19.23 -4.98
CA MET A 70 -25.42 -20.11 -5.91
C MET A 70 -26.30 -21.15 -5.19
N THR A 71 -26.43 -21.02 -3.87
CA THR A 71 -27.34 -21.77 -2.97
C THR A 71 -28.27 -20.80 -2.28
#